data_AF-A0A7W2NAE0-F1
#
_entry.id   AF-A0A7W2NAE0-F1
#
_cell.length_a   1.000
_cell.length_b   1.000
_cell.length_c   1.000
_cell.angle_alpha   90.00
_cell.angle_beta   90.00
_cell.angle_gamma   90.00
#
_symmetry.space_group_name_H-M   'P 1'
#
loop_
_entity.id
_entity.type
_entity.pdbx_description
1 polymer ?
#
loop_
_entity_poly.entity_id
_entity_poly.type
_entity_poly.pdbx_seq_one_letter_code
_entity_poly.pdbx_strand_id
1 'polypeptide(L)'
;MSVEALYKVILYPFINESLASLKTMTNLVGEAGEAFVDSVDDFRFKGYAVCSQVTGGLDGVIMMHHYPETAIAIGNSVCQHMFEEKYQYTEINKELSHALAEWGNTIVGRSTDLHGRYSLDYKFSSPYFVHNVNDMEKYLAGVTEVITVPITIEGVGRYYFNLLIRHVEYQTIGIKREASTGMSNPHTQTLPLDSKILLVDDSAMIRKALRRYLLQLGYSNIIEAEDGSVAVTMVRDHKPDFLFLDVVMGQMNGDLALAKIRADGSKVPVVMLSSITDQVLIKRCESQGISGFIFKPIKADTGAEVIKQYLKIA
;
A
#
# COMPACT_ATOMS: atom_id res chain seq x y z
N MET A 1 -2.89 6.55 -10.73
CA MET A 1 -3.32 6.28 -9.34
C MET A 1 -3.09 7.52 -8.50
N SER A 2 -3.73 7.68 -7.33
CA SER A 2 -3.30 8.71 -6.37
C SER A 2 -1.97 8.32 -5.73
N VAL A 3 -1.27 9.30 -5.15
CA VAL A 3 -0.05 9.09 -4.35
C VAL A 3 -0.30 8.05 -3.26
N GLU A 4 -1.44 8.15 -2.57
CA GLU A 4 -1.88 7.21 -1.54
C GLU A 4 -2.09 5.79 -2.08
N ALA A 5 -2.63 5.65 -3.30
CA ALA A 5 -2.77 4.35 -3.94
C ALA A 5 -1.41 3.74 -4.31
N LEU A 6 -0.50 4.52 -4.89
CA LEU A 6 0.85 4.05 -5.22
C LEU A 6 1.64 3.70 -3.95
N TYR A 7 1.52 4.51 -2.91
CA TYR A 7 2.06 4.22 -1.59
C TYR A 7 1.54 2.87 -1.06
N LYS A 8 0.22 2.69 -0.93
CA LYS A 8 -0.37 1.47 -0.37
C LYS A 8 -0.05 0.21 -1.17
N VAL A 9 -0.03 0.33 -2.50
CA VAL A 9 0.06 -0.84 -3.38
C VAL A 9 1.51 -1.25 -3.60
N ILE A 10 2.41 -0.28 -3.71
CA ILE A 10 3.79 -0.52 -4.16
C ILE A 10 4.78 -0.32 -3.01
N LEU A 11 4.77 0.82 -2.34
CA LEU A 11 5.78 1.11 -1.30
C LEU A 11 5.50 0.40 0.03
N TYR A 12 4.23 0.30 0.42
CA TYR A 12 3.83 -0.20 1.73
C TYR A 12 4.34 -1.62 2.04
N PRO A 13 4.30 -2.61 1.11
CA PRO A 13 4.89 -3.92 1.36
C PRO A 13 6.41 -3.89 1.55
N PHE A 14 7.13 -2.96 0.89
CA PHE A 14 8.59 -2.79 1.08
C PHE A 14 8.89 -2.15 2.44
N ILE A 15 8.09 -1.15 2.83
CA ILE A 15 8.23 -0.49 4.13
C ILE A 15 7.98 -1.46 5.28
N ASN A 16 6.87 -2.21 5.22
CA ASN A 16 6.53 -3.17 6.27
C ASN A 16 7.59 -4.27 6.40
N GLU A 17 8.08 -4.81 5.29
CA GLU A 17 9.14 -5.81 5.35
C GLU A 17 10.44 -5.21 5.87
N SER A 18 10.77 -3.96 5.52
CA SER A 18 11.94 -3.27 6.05
C SER A 18 11.86 -3.07 7.57
N LEU A 19 10.72 -2.61 8.09
CA LEU A 19 10.49 -2.45 9.53
C LEU A 19 10.53 -3.80 10.27
N ALA A 20 9.93 -4.84 9.70
CA ALA A 20 10.00 -6.19 10.24
C ALA A 20 11.45 -6.70 10.26
N SER A 21 12.20 -6.47 9.18
CA SER A 21 13.59 -6.90 9.04
C SER A 21 14.53 -6.17 10.00
N LEU A 22 14.34 -4.86 10.25
CA LEU A 22 15.08 -4.12 11.30
C LEU A 22 14.92 -4.78 12.67
N LYS A 23 13.69 -5.17 13.01
CA LYS A 23 13.40 -5.81 14.29
C LYS A 23 14.06 -7.18 14.41
N THR A 24 14.08 -7.97 13.34
CA THR A 24 14.61 -9.34 13.37
C THR A 24 16.12 -9.42 13.18
N MET A 25 16.71 -8.52 12.38
CA MET A 25 18.11 -8.60 11.95
C MET A 25 19.03 -7.58 12.62
N THR A 26 18.50 -6.51 13.25
CA THR A 26 19.35 -5.43 13.78
C THR A 26 19.02 -5.00 15.20
N ASN A 27 18.02 -5.59 15.87
CA ASN A 27 17.47 -5.08 17.14
C ASN A 27 17.15 -3.57 17.12
N LEU A 28 16.99 -2.98 15.92
CA LEU A 28 16.67 -1.57 15.76
C LEU A 28 15.16 -1.45 15.61
N VAL A 29 14.62 -0.36 16.12
CA VAL A 29 13.20 -0.03 15.98
C VAL A 29 13.08 1.16 15.07
N GLY A 30 12.26 1.01 14.03
CA GLY A 30 11.96 2.06 13.08
C GLY A 30 10.46 2.33 13.00
N GLU A 31 10.11 3.52 12.55
CA GLU A 31 8.76 3.96 12.28
C GLU A 31 8.69 4.67 10.93
N ALA A 32 7.65 4.38 10.16
CA ALA A 32 7.37 5.05 8.90
C ALA A 32 6.58 6.34 9.13
N GLY A 33 7.04 7.45 8.54
CA GLY A 33 6.29 8.70 8.49
C GLY A 33 5.27 8.74 7.36
N GLU A 34 4.59 9.88 7.20
CA GLU A 34 3.63 10.08 6.13
C GLU A 34 4.29 10.13 4.74
N ALA A 35 3.60 9.55 3.75
CA ALA A 35 4.01 9.61 2.36
C ALA A 35 3.73 10.99 1.75
N PHE A 36 4.67 11.53 1.00
CA PHE A 36 4.52 12.80 0.30
C PHE A 36 5.15 12.76 -1.10
N VAL A 37 4.80 13.75 -1.93
CA VAL A 37 5.36 13.90 -3.29
C VAL A 37 6.54 14.86 -3.24
N ASP A 38 7.68 14.42 -3.75
CA ASP A 38 8.86 15.23 -3.98
C ASP A 38 8.92 15.73 -5.43
N SER A 39 9.47 16.93 -5.61
CA SER A 39 9.90 17.39 -6.92
C SER A 39 11.13 16.60 -7.38
N VAL A 40 11.16 16.20 -8.65
CA VAL A 40 12.30 15.50 -9.25
C VAL A 40 13.58 16.35 -9.12
N ASP A 41 13.46 17.68 -9.24
CA ASP A 41 14.57 18.63 -9.15
C ASP A 41 15.14 18.74 -7.73
N ASP A 42 14.33 18.44 -6.71
CA ASP A 42 14.71 18.51 -5.29
C ASP A 42 15.23 17.18 -4.76
N PHE A 43 15.10 16.09 -5.54
CA PHE A 43 15.62 14.80 -5.14
C PHE A 43 17.15 14.85 -4.99
N ARG A 44 17.64 14.43 -3.81
CA ARG A 44 19.07 14.40 -3.49
C ARG A 44 19.45 13.02 -2.98
N PHE A 45 20.34 12.37 -3.71
CA PHE A 45 20.92 11.10 -3.30
C PHE A 45 21.70 11.25 -1.98
N LYS A 46 21.49 10.31 -1.05
CA LYS A 46 22.00 10.40 0.32
C LYS A 46 23.26 9.57 0.56
N GLY A 47 23.78 8.85 -0.44
CA GLY A 47 25.09 8.18 -0.39
C GLY A 47 25.03 6.66 -0.53
N TYR A 48 23.92 6.03 -0.15
CA TYR A 48 23.72 4.59 -0.36
C TYR A 48 22.26 4.28 -0.71
N ALA A 49 22.03 3.42 -1.70
CA ALA A 49 20.69 2.94 -2.00
C ALA A 49 20.64 1.49 -2.49
N VAL A 50 19.55 0.82 -2.12
CA VAL A 50 19.12 -0.45 -2.72
C VAL A 50 17.96 -0.16 -3.64
N CYS A 51 18.06 -0.57 -4.90
CA CYS A 51 17.10 -0.21 -5.94
C CYS A 51 16.54 -1.46 -6.62
N SER A 52 15.28 -1.42 -7.03
CA SER A 52 14.64 -2.41 -7.88
C SER A 52 13.77 -1.71 -8.91
N GLN A 53 13.95 -2.03 -10.19
CA GLN A 53 13.08 -1.52 -11.25
C GLN A 53 11.70 -2.14 -11.09
N VAL A 54 10.65 -1.34 -11.30
CA VAL A 54 9.27 -1.79 -11.36
C VAL A 54 8.74 -1.57 -12.78
N THR A 55 8.10 -2.60 -13.34
CA THR A 55 7.54 -2.63 -14.70
C THR A 55 6.14 -3.26 -14.69
N GLY A 56 5.34 -3.02 -15.73
CA GLY A 56 3.94 -3.46 -15.82
C GLY A 56 2.99 -2.26 -15.67
N GLY A 57 2.06 -2.28 -14.73
CA GLY A 57 1.15 -1.16 -14.42
C GLY A 57 1.85 0.14 -13.96
N LEU A 58 3.15 0.09 -13.74
CA LEU A 58 4.04 1.20 -13.45
C LEU A 58 5.41 0.90 -14.08
N ASP A 59 5.99 1.89 -14.76
CA ASP A 59 7.42 1.96 -15.08
C ASP A 59 8.10 2.95 -14.12
N GLY A 60 9.08 2.45 -13.38
CA GLY A 60 9.79 3.23 -12.38
C GLY A 60 10.89 2.48 -11.65
N VAL A 61 11.33 3.05 -10.54
CA VAL A 61 12.31 2.46 -9.63
C VAL A 61 11.85 2.62 -8.19
N ILE A 62 11.76 1.51 -7.46
CA ILE A 62 11.73 1.56 -5.99
C ILE A 62 13.16 1.69 -5.51
N MET A 63 13.35 2.59 -4.54
CA MET A 63 14.64 2.86 -3.94
C MET A 63 14.52 2.93 -2.43
N MET A 64 15.37 2.19 -1.72
CA MET A 64 15.61 2.33 -0.29
C MET A 64 16.93 3.08 -0.10
N HIS A 65 16.87 4.39 0.07
CA HIS A 65 18.05 5.24 0.18
C HIS A 65 18.37 5.63 1.62
N HIS A 66 19.66 5.71 1.95
CA HIS A 66 20.15 5.94 3.31
C HIS A 66 21.16 7.08 3.31
N TYR A 67 21.16 7.84 4.41
CA TYR A 67 22.36 8.59 4.78
C TYR A 67 23.49 7.61 5.12
N PRO A 68 24.77 7.94 4.86
CA PRO A 68 25.87 6.99 5.04
C PRO A 68 25.99 6.55 6.49
N GLU A 69 25.77 7.45 7.44
CA GLU A 69 25.85 7.16 8.88
C GLU A 69 24.74 6.18 9.30
N THR A 70 23.54 6.33 8.73
CA THR A 70 22.42 5.41 8.97
C THR A 70 22.69 4.03 8.35
N ALA A 71 23.24 3.98 7.13
CA ALA A 71 23.62 2.73 6.49
C ALA A 71 24.71 1.99 7.29
N ILE A 72 25.72 2.71 7.78
CA ILE A 72 26.79 2.14 8.60
C ILE A 72 26.21 1.56 9.91
N ALA A 73 25.32 2.27 10.58
CA ALA A 73 24.69 1.79 11.81
C ALA A 73 23.83 0.54 11.61
N ILE A 74 22.99 0.52 10.56
CA ILE A 74 22.22 -0.67 10.19
C ILE A 74 23.17 -1.82 9.86
N GLY A 75 24.14 -1.59 8.99
CA GLY A 75 25.04 -2.65 8.52
C GLY A 75 25.89 -3.25 9.65
N ASN A 76 26.40 -2.44 10.57
CA ASN A 76 27.10 -2.94 11.76
C ASN A 76 26.21 -3.86 12.58
N SER A 77 24.94 -3.50 12.72
CA SER A 77 23.97 -4.31 13.46
C SER A 77 23.59 -5.60 12.74
N VAL A 78 23.42 -5.55 11.41
CA VAL A 78 23.22 -6.76 10.58
C VAL A 78 24.42 -7.70 10.71
N CYS A 79 25.65 -7.19 10.60
CA CYS A 79 26.87 -7.98 10.80
C CYS A 79 26.89 -8.61 12.19
N GLN A 80 26.57 -7.84 13.23
CA GLN A 80 26.54 -8.36 14.60
C GLN A 80 25.54 -9.50 14.77
N HIS A 81 24.38 -9.41 14.12
CA HIS A 81 23.40 -10.48 14.15
C HIS A 81 23.86 -11.72 13.35
N MET A 82 24.48 -11.52 12.19
CA MET A 82 24.90 -12.62 11.31
C MET A 82 26.11 -13.41 11.85
N PHE A 83 27.04 -12.74 12.53
CA PHE A 83 28.30 -13.34 12.96
C PHE A 83 28.44 -13.47 14.48
N GLU A 84 27.45 -13.02 15.25
CA GLU A 84 27.46 -13.01 16.72
C GLU A 84 28.63 -12.23 17.36
N GLU A 85 29.26 -11.34 16.59
CA GLU A 85 30.41 -10.52 17.00
C GLU A 85 30.10 -9.02 16.87
N LYS A 86 30.62 -8.18 17.78
CA LYS A 86 30.41 -6.73 17.68
C LYS A 86 31.35 -6.11 16.65
N TYR A 87 30.76 -5.49 15.63
CA TYR A 87 31.46 -4.66 14.65
C TYR A 87 31.21 -3.18 14.91
N GLN A 88 32.23 -2.35 14.68
CA GLN A 88 32.17 -0.89 14.79
C GLN A 88 32.87 -0.23 13.61
N TYR A 89 32.48 -0.61 12.40
CA TYR A 89 32.97 0.05 11.22
C TYR A 89 32.47 1.50 11.19
N THR A 90 33.31 2.42 10.75
CA THR A 90 33.01 3.87 10.66
C THR A 90 32.76 4.33 9.22
N GLU A 91 32.93 3.44 8.25
CA GLU A 91 32.75 3.69 6.82
C GLU A 91 32.19 2.46 6.12
N ILE A 92 31.50 2.63 5.00
CA ILE A 92 30.97 1.52 4.20
C ILE A 92 32.13 0.78 3.53
N ASN A 93 32.55 -0.33 4.13
CA ASN A 93 33.55 -1.24 3.57
C ASN A 93 32.89 -2.41 2.84
N LYS A 94 33.69 -3.36 2.36
CA LYS A 94 33.20 -4.53 1.62
C LYS A 94 32.26 -5.42 2.45
N GLU A 95 32.58 -5.63 3.73
CA GLU A 95 31.80 -6.48 4.63
C GLU A 95 30.44 -5.85 4.93
N LEU A 96 30.42 -4.55 5.27
CA LEU A 96 29.19 -3.77 5.43
C LEU A 96 28.35 -3.75 4.17
N SER A 97 28.98 -3.56 3.01
CA SER A 97 28.27 -3.55 1.72
C SER A 97 27.58 -4.89 1.46
N HIS A 98 28.25 -6.00 1.77
CA HIS A 98 27.64 -7.33 1.65
C HIS A 98 26.50 -7.53 2.64
N ALA A 99 26.66 -7.14 3.90
CA ALA A 99 25.62 -7.28 4.92
C ALA A 99 24.38 -6.43 4.58
N LEU A 100 24.57 -5.17 4.19
CA LEU A 100 23.49 -4.30 3.72
C LEU A 100 22.86 -4.83 2.44
N ALA A 101 23.62 -5.52 1.60
CA ALA A 101 23.09 -6.16 0.42
C ALA A 101 22.19 -7.35 0.72
N GLU A 102 22.62 -8.26 1.58
CA GLU A 102 21.81 -9.40 2.03
C GLU A 102 20.53 -8.93 2.73
N TRP A 103 20.65 -7.88 3.56
CA TRP A 103 19.52 -7.26 4.22
C TRP A 103 18.51 -6.66 3.22
N GLY A 104 18.99 -5.86 2.26
CA GLY A 104 18.18 -5.29 1.19
C GLY A 104 17.55 -6.35 0.28
N ASN A 105 18.30 -7.40 -0.05
CA ASN A 105 17.83 -8.53 -0.85
C ASN A 105 16.66 -9.26 -0.18
N THR A 106 16.73 -9.44 1.15
CA THR A 106 15.66 -10.06 1.93
C THR A 106 14.37 -9.23 1.84
N ILE A 107 14.48 -7.91 1.99
CA ILE A 107 13.35 -6.99 1.90
C ILE A 107 12.73 -7.05 0.51
N VAL A 108 13.53 -6.81 -0.53
CA VAL A 108 13.04 -6.82 -1.92
C VAL A 108 12.47 -8.20 -2.27
N GLY A 109 13.13 -9.30 -1.93
CA GLY A 109 12.66 -10.65 -2.22
C GLY A 109 11.29 -10.96 -1.59
N ARG A 110 11.10 -10.67 -0.31
CA ARG A 110 9.83 -10.94 0.39
C ARG A 110 8.73 -10.00 -0.06
N SER A 111 9.03 -8.72 -0.26
CA SER A 111 8.05 -7.76 -0.78
C SER A 111 7.61 -8.10 -2.19
N THR A 112 8.52 -8.56 -3.06
CA THR A 112 8.17 -8.95 -4.44
C THR A 112 7.39 -10.27 -4.49
N ASP A 113 7.67 -11.23 -3.62
CA ASP A 113 6.83 -12.43 -3.44
C ASP A 113 5.42 -12.07 -2.96
N LEU A 114 5.28 -11.13 -2.01
CA LEU A 114 3.98 -10.60 -1.62
C LEU A 114 3.24 -9.99 -2.82
N HIS A 115 3.89 -9.14 -3.62
CA HIS A 115 3.28 -8.58 -4.83
C HIS A 115 2.85 -9.66 -5.84
N GLY A 116 3.68 -10.70 -6.03
CA GLY A 116 3.35 -11.84 -6.88
C GLY A 116 2.14 -12.64 -6.38
N ARG A 117 2.03 -12.86 -5.07
CA ARG A 117 0.89 -13.53 -4.43
C ARG A 117 -0.41 -12.74 -4.56
N TYR A 118 -0.32 -11.41 -4.56
CA TYR A 118 -1.45 -10.51 -4.79
C TYR A 118 -1.71 -10.23 -6.28
N SER A 119 -1.04 -10.94 -7.21
CA SER A 119 -1.23 -10.85 -8.67
C SER A 119 -1.29 -9.42 -9.22
N LEU A 120 -0.62 -8.49 -8.55
CA LEU A 120 -0.49 -7.13 -9.03
C LEU A 120 0.37 -7.19 -10.30
N ASP A 121 -0.03 -6.51 -11.38
CA ASP A 121 0.74 -6.45 -12.63
C ASP A 121 2.00 -5.58 -12.47
N TYR A 122 2.80 -5.85 -11.45
CA TYR A 122 4.09 -5.24 -11.19
C TYR A 122 5.15 -6.33 -11.15
N LYS A 123 6.14 -6.18 -12.01
CA LYS A 123 7.33 -7.01 -12.04
C LYS A 123 8.50 -6.20 -11.53
N PHE A 124 9.23 -6.80 -10.62
CA PHE A 124 10.39 -6.19 -9.99
C PHE A 124 11.66 -6.84 -10.48
N SER A 125 12.67 -6.03 -10.80
CA SER A 125 14.00 -6.57 -11.11
C SER A 125 14.68 -7.07 -9.84
N SER A 126 15.70 -7.92 -10.01
CA SER A 126 16.65 -8.17 -8.93
C SER A 126 17.20 -6.85 -8.37
N PRO A 127 17.40 -6.77 -7.05
CA PRO A 127 17.94 -5.58 -6.41
C PRO A 127 19.36 -5.28 -6.90
N TYR A 128 19.69 -4.00 -6.97
CA TYR A 128 21.04 -3.51 -7.27
C TYR A 128 21.40 -2.34 -6.36
N PHE A 129 22.69 -2.15 -6.12
CA PHE A 129 23.21 -1.21 -5.15
C PHE A 129 23.84 0.00 -5.83
N VAL A 130 23.55 1.18 -5.28
CA VAL A 130 24.10 2.44 -5.75
C VAL A 130 24.89 3.08 -4.61
N HIS A 131 26.16 3.40 -4.90
CA HIS A 131 27.11 3.98 -3.96
C HIS A 131 27.62 5.37 -4.38
N ASN A 132 27.29 5.81 -5.61
CA ASN A 132 27.76 7.07 -6.17
C ASN A 132 26.61 7.87 -6.79
N VAL A 133 26.63 9.19 -6.58
CA VAL A 133 25.69 10.15 -7.17
C VAL A 133 25.68 10.06 -8.70
N ASN A 134 26.83 9.82 -9.35
CA ASN A 134 26.94 9.74 -10.81
C ASN A 134 26.12 8.58 -11.40
N ASP A 135 25.91 7.53 -10.61
CA ASP A 135 25.07 6.39 -11.02
C ASP A 135 23.58 6.69 -10.88
N MET A 136 23.19 7.81 -10.25
CA MET A 136 21.77 8.16 -10.03
C MET A 136 21.11 8.85 -11.21
N GLU A 137 21.85 9.60 -12.03
CA GLU A 137 21.28 10.36 -13.16
C GLU A 137 20.49 9.47 -14.13
N LYS A 138 21.00 8.27 -14.42
CA LYS A 138 20.30 7.29 -15.28
C LYS A 138 18.97 6.79 -14.70
N TYR A 139 18.79 6.82 -13.38
CA TYR A 139 17.54 6.39 -12.74
C TYR A 139 16.50 7.50 -12.68
N LEU A 140 16.96 8.76 -12.58
CA LEU A 140 16.11 9.96 -12.65
C LEU A 140 15.66 10.28 -14.08
N ALA A 141 16.34 9.75 -15.11
CA ALA A 141 15.96 9.92 -16.49
C ALA A 141 14.50 9.49 -16.73
N GLY A 142 13.69 10.44 -17.23
CA GLY A 142 12.28 10.24 -17.54
C GLY A 142 11.35 10.17 -16.33
N VAL A 143 11.85 10.39 -15.11
CA VAL A 143 11.01 10.44 -13.90
C VAL A 143 10.17 11.70 -13.93
N THR A 144 8.86 11.54 -13.76
CA THR A 144 7.87 12.62 -13.73
C THR A 144 7.44 12.98 -12.32
N GLU A 145 7.51 12.02 -11.39
CA GLU A 145 7.05 12.18 -10.01
C GLU A 145 7.88 11.30 -9.08
N VAL A 146 8.11 11.77 -7.85
CA VAL A 146 8.76 11.00 -6.80
C VAL A 146 7.82 10.93 -5.60
N ILE A 147 7.48 9.72 -5.16
CA ILE A 147 6.79 9.52 -3.87
C ILE A 147 7.84 9.14 -2.85
N THR A 148 7.86 9.82 -1.71
CA THR A 148 8.84 9.63 -0.65
C THR A 148 8.15 9.25 0.65
N VAL A 149 8.72 8.26 1.35
CA VAL A 149 8.31 7.87 2.70
C VAL A 149 9.55 7.84 3.60
N PRO A 150 9.63 8.71 4.62
CA PRO A 150 10.74 8.71 5.56
C PRO A 150 10.56 7.60 6.59
N ILE A 151 11.65 6.87 6.88
CA ILE A 151 11.71 5.90 7.96
C ILE A 151 12.68 6.41 9.02
N THR A 152 12.19 6.64 10.22
CA THR A 152 13.00 7.10 11.36
C THR A 152 13.39 5.90 12.21
N ILE A 153 14.66 5.79 12.57
CA ILE A 153 15.21 4.75 13.44
C ILE A 153 15.63 5.38 14.75
N GLU A 154 15.06 4.89 15.85
CA GLU A 154 15.31 5.43 17.20
C GLU A 154 16.81 5.37 17.55
N GLY A 155 17.38 6.52 17.91
CA GLY A 155 18.78 6.64 18.32
C GLY A 155 19.81 6.47 17.18
N VAL A 156 19.38 6.31 15.92
CA VAL A 156 20.28 6.07 14.79
C VAL A 156 20.20 7.15 13.72
N GLY A 157 19.00 7.46 13.22
CA GLY A 157 18.86 8.36 12.08
C GLY A 157 17.64 8.04 11.23
N ARG A 158 17.75 8.22 9.92
CA ARG A 158 16.64 7.97 9.00
C ARG A 158 17.11 7.51 7.63
N TYR A 159 16.28 6.72 6.98
CA TYR A 159 16.40 6.36 5.57
C TYR A 159 15.04 6.58 4.90
N TYR A 160 14.96 6.42 3.59
CA TYR A 160 13.74 6.71 2.86
C TYR A 160 13.45 5.63 1.85
N PHE A 161 12.17 5.36 1.66
CA PHE A 161 11.68 4.71 0.47
C PHE A 161 11.27 5.78 -0.53
N ASN A 162 11.71 5.63 -1.78
CA ASN A 162 11.20 6.41 -2.90
C ASN A 162 10.64 5.51 -3.98
N LEU A 163 9.55 5.97 -4.57
CA LEU A 163 9.07 5.48 -5.85
C LEU A 163 9.34 6.55 -6.90
N LEU A 164 10.35 6.31 -7.73
CA LEU A 164 10.65 7.14 -8.90
C LEU A 164 9.72 6.69 -10.03
N ILE A 165 8.76 7.53 -10.42
CA ILE A 165 7.72 7.19 -11.39
C ILE A 165 8.09 7.81 -12.73
N ARG A 166 8.22 7.00 -13.78
CA ARG A 166 8.37 7.50 -15.16
C ARG A 166 7.04 7.54 -15.89
N HIS A 167 6.30 6.44 -15.77
CA HIS A 167 5.01 6.29 -16.43
C HIS A 167 4.14 5.33 -15.63
N VAL A 168 2.86 5.65 -15.48
CA VAL A 168 1.87 4.73 -14.91
C VAL A 168 1.04 4.18 -16.05
N GLU A 169 1.22 2.90 -16.40
CA GLU A 169 0.33 2.23 -17.33
C GLU A 169 -1.02 2.01 -16.65
N TYR A 170 -1.98 2.87 -16.98
CA TYR A 170 -3.38 2.52 -16.81
C TYR A 170 -3.65 1.36 -17.76
N GLN A 171 -3.70 0.12 -17.27
CA GLN A 171 -4.18 -1.01 -18.06
C GLN A 171 -5.53 -0.62 -18.66
N THR A 172 -5.48 -0.26 -19.95
CA THR A 172 -6.65 -0.04 -20.79
C THR A 172 -6.93 -1.37 -21.46
N ILE A 173 -7.26 -2.39 -20.67
CA ILE A 173 -7.89 -3.58 -21.23
C ILE A 173 -9.37 -3.23 -21.41
N GLY A 174 -9.70 -2.59 -22.53
CA GLY A 174 -11.02 -2.64 -23.16
C GLY A 174 -12.24 -2.10 -22.41
N ILE A 175 -12.12 -1.55 -21.20
CA ILE A 175 -13.21 -0.85 -20.54
C ILE A 175 -13.02 0.63 -20.84
N LYS A 176 -13.85 1.16 -21.76
CA LYS A 176 -14.01 2.60 -21.92
C LYS A 176 -14.12 3.24 -20.54
N ARG A 177 -13.30 4.26 -20.28
CA ARG A 177 -13.47 5.19 -19.15
C ARG A 177 -14.85 5.84 -19.25
N GLU A 178 -15.87 5.15 -18.76
CA GLU A 178 -17.14 5.73 -18.39
C GLU A 178 -17.29 5.52 -16.89
N ALA A 179 -17.02 6.61 -16.14
CA ALA A 179 -17.27 6.77 -14.71
C ALA A 179 -16.57 5.76 -13.77
N SER A 180 -16.63 6.06 -12.49
CA SER A 180 -16.07 5.31 -11.36
C SER A 180 -16.78 3.96 -11.12
N THR A 181 -17.24 3.31 -12.18
CA THR A 181 -18.08 2.10 -12.12
C THR A 181 -17.20 0.86 -12.29
N GLY A 182 -16.87 0.18 -11.19
CA GLY A 182 -16.44 -1.22 -11.25
C GLY A 182 -17.66 -2.12 -11.48
N MET A 183 -17.65 -3.33 -10.91
CA MET A 183 -18.83 -4.21 -10.93
C MET A 183 -20.02 -3.51 -10.28
N SER A 184 -21.05 -3.17 -11.07
CA SER A 184 -22.28 -2.57 -10.58
C SER A 184 -22.98 -3.49 -9.60
N ASN A 185 -23.62 -2.91 -8.57
CA ASN A 185 -24.40 -3.70 -7.65
C ASN A 185 -25.60 -4.34 -8.38
N PRO A 186 -25.68 -5.70 -8.44
CA PRO A 186 -26.70 -6.41 -9.20
C PRO A 186 -28.08 -6.34 -8.53
N HIS A 187 -28.13 -5.89 -7.27
CA HIS A 187 -29.38 -5.77 -6.54
C HIS A 187 -30.20 -4.54 -6.97
N THR A 188 -31.49 -4.55 -6.68
CA THR A 188 -32.44 -3.53 -7.15
C THR A 188 -33.05 -2.69 -6.03
N GLN A 189 -33.14 -3.21 -4.81
CA GLN A 189 -33.76 -2.48 -3.71
C GLN A 189 -32.77 -1.46 -3.13
N THR A 190 -33.19 -0.22 -2.95
CA THR A 190 -32.35 0.82 -2.31
C THR A 190 -32.19 0.51 -0.82
N LEU A 191 -30.98 0.68 -0.29
CA LEU A 191 -30.71 0.53 1.13
C LEU A 191 -31.53 1.56 1.95
N PRO A 192 -32.29 1.14 2.98
CA PRO A 192 -33.03 2.07 3.86
C PRO A 192 -32.13 3.12 4.53
N LEU A 193 -32.62 4.35 4.72
CA LEU A 193 -31.80 5.46 5.24
C LEU A 193 -31.34 5.28 6.70
N ASP A 194 -32.04 4.47 7.47
CA ASP A 194 -31.72 4.11 8.86
C ASP A 194 -30.74 2.93 8.98
N SER A 195 -30.40 2.28 7.85
CA SER A 195 -29.45 1.18 7.79
C SER A 195 -28.08 1.55 8.35
N LYS A 196 -27.51 0.62 9.12
CA LYS A 196 -26.18 0.74 9.70
C LYS A 196 -25.13 0.41 8.67
N ILE A 197 -24.36 1.41 8.27
CA ILE A 197 -23.28 1.26 7.28
C ILE A 197 -21.94 1.21 8.00
N LEU A 198 -21.15 0.18 7.73
CA LEU A 198 -19.76 0.09 8.16
C LEU A 198 -18.83 0.56 7.03
N LEU A 199 -17.99 1.57 7.32
CA LEU A 199 -16.92 2.03 6.45
C LEU A 199 -15.58 1.50 6.96
N VAL A 200 -14.84 0.81 6.10
CA VAL A 200 -13.54 0.22 6.45
C VAL A 200 -12.48 0.70 5.48
N ASP A 201 -11.50 1.43 6.00
CA ASP A 201 -10.34 1.94 5.30
C ASP A 201 -9.31 2.35 6.34
N ASP A 202 -8.01 2.14 6.14
CA ASP A 202 -6.98 2.64 7.07
C ASP A 202 -6.76 4.16 6.94
N SER A 203 -7.21 4.77 5.84
CA SER A 203 -7.16 6.20 5.63
C SER A 203 -8.35 6.93 6.26
N ALA A 204 -8.11 7.65 7.35
CA ALA A 204 -9.11 8.52 7.98
C ALA A 204 -9.67 9.57 7.01
N MET A 205 -8.88 10.02 6.03
CA MET A 205 -9.31 10.97 5.01
C MET A 205 -10.34 10.35 4.06
N ILE A 206 -10.12 9.10 3.62
CA ILE A 206 -11.08 8.37 2.78
C ILE A 206 -12.37 8.09 3.56
N ARG A 207 -12.28 7.62 4.81
CA ARG A 207 -13.47 7.42 5.66
C ARG A 207 -14.28 8.71 5.83
N LYS A 208 -13.62 9.84 6.08
CA LYS A 208 -14.26 11.17 6.16
C LYS A 208 -14.95 11.58 4.86
N ALA A 209 -14.34 11.31 3.71
CA ALA A 209 -14.93 11.61 2.41
C ALA A 209 -16.17 10.74 2.12
N LEU A 210 -16.07 9.43 2.34
CA LEU A 210 -17.20 8.49 2.19
C LEU A 210 -18.34 8.82 3.13
N ARG A 211 -18.03 9.11 4.40
CA ARG A 211 -19.01 9.58 5.39
C ARG A 211 -19.75 10.82 4.90
N ARG A 212 -19.03 11.82 4.37
CA ARG A 212 -19.63 13.03 3.81
C ARG A 212 -20.60 12.70 2.67
N TYR A 213 -20.23 11.80 1.75
CA TYR A 213 -21.11 11.39 0.66
C TYR A 213 -22.36 10.66 1.17
N LEU A 214 -22.21 9.75 2.14
CA LEU A 214 -23.35 9.05 2.76
C LEU A 214 -24.30 10.02 3.47
N LEU A 215 -23.76 11.01 4.19
CA LEU A 215 -24.55 12.05 4.84
C LEU A 215 -25.31 12.91 3.83
N GLN A 216 -24.68 13.27 2.70
CA GLN A 216 -25.36 13.99 1.59
C GLN A 216 -26.52 13.18 0.99
N LEU A 217 -26.41 11.85 1.02
CA LEU A 217 -27.45 10.92 0.55
C LEU A 217 -28.52 10.61 1.62
N GLY A 218 -28.37 11.11 2.85
CA GLY A 218 -29.34 10.94 3.94
C GLY A 218 -29.06 9.79 4.91
N TYR A 219 -27.94 9.08 4.77
CA TYR A 219 -27.54 8.01 5.69
C TYR A 219 -26.73 8.59 6.85
N SER A 220 -27.18 8.38 8.08
CA SER A 220 -26.56 8.94 9.30
C SER A 220 -26.01 7.87 10.27
N ASN A 221 -26.50 6.63 10.18
CA ASN A 221 -26.09 5.50 11.00
C ASN A 221 -24.80 4.85 10.47
N ILE A 222 -23.68 5.55 10.59
CA ILE A 222 -22.40 5.15 10.01
C ILE A 222 -21.38 4.85 11.11
N ILE A 223 -20.87 3.62 11.12
CA ILE A 223 -19.77 3.16 11.97
C ILE A 223 -18.50 2.97 11.12
N GLU A 224 -17.33 3.04 11.75
CA GLU A 224 -16.03 3.06 11.05
C GLU A 224 -15.03 2.08 11.66
N ALA A 225 -14.23 1.44 10.82
CA ALA A 225 -13.08 0.62 11.20
C ALA A 225 -11.84 1.06 10.42
N GLU A 226 -10.67 0.95 11.04
CA GLU A 226 -9.40 1.33 10.44
C GLU A 226 -8.65 0.17 9.77
N ASP A 227 -9.06 -1.08 10.00
CA ASP A 227 -8.45 -2.24 9.35
C ASP A 227 -9.41 -3.44 9.27
N GLY A 228 -9.00 -4.46 8.52
CA GLY A 228 -9.80 -5.68 8.31
C GLY A 228 -10.07 -6.48 9.60
N SER A 229 -9.17 -6.47 10.58
CA SER A 229 -9.32 -7.19 11.85
C SER A 229 -10.42 -6.57 12.70
N VAL A 230 -10.42 -5.24 12.81
CA VAL A 230 -11.49 -4.48 13.48
C VAL A 230 -12.79 -4.65 12.71
N ALA A 231 -12.77 -4.64 11.37
CA ALA A 231 -13.96 -4.86 10.56
C ALA A 231 -14.64 -6.22 10.82
N VAL A 232 -13.87 -7.32 10.87
CA VAL A 232 -14.38 -8.66 11.20
C VAL A 232 -15.10 -8.65 12.55
N THR A 233 -14.46 -8.03 13.57
CA THR A 233 -15.02 -7.90 14.92
C THR A 233 -16.31 -7.08 14.92
N MET A 234 -16.31 -5.92 14.23
CA MET A 234 -17.48 -5.04 14.17
C MET A 234 -18.65 -5.66 13.38
N VAL A 235 -18.39 -6.45 12.35
CA VAL A 235 -19.45 -7.17 11.63
C VAL A 235 -20.15 -8.17 12.56
N ARG A 236 -19.37 -8.89 13.37
CA ARG A 236 -19.90 -9.84 14.35
C ARG A 236 -20.71 -9.15 15.44
N ASP A 237 -20.17 -8.08 16.01
CA ASP A 237 -20.70 -7.47 17.24
C ASP A 237 -21.82 -6.46 16.95
N HIS A 238 -21.73 -5.72 15.84
CA HIS A 238 -22.69 -4.67 15.50
C HIS A 238 -23.66 -5.04 14.37
N LYS A 239 -23.42 -6.12 13.62
CA LYS A 239 -24.28 -6.59 12.53
C LYS A 239 -24.74 -5.46 11.59
N PRO A 240 -23.80 -4.80 10.88
CA PRO A 240 -24.16 -3.75 9.93
C PRO A 240 -25.03 -4.31 8.79
N ASP A 241 -25.86 -3.45 8.23
CA ASP A 241 -26.74 -3.76 7.10
C ASP A 241 -26.00 -3.62 5.76
N PHE A 242 -24.88 -2.89 5.75
CA PHE A 242 -24.07 -2.65 4.55
C PHE A 242 -22.61 -2.39 4.92
N LEU A 243 -21.69 -2.81 4.06
CA LEU A 243 -20.25 -2.67 4.27
C LEU A 243 -19.58 -2.06 3.03
N PHE A 244 -18.81 -0.98 3.22
CA PHE A 244 -17.76 -0.59 2.28
C PHE A 244 -16.41 -1.03 2.84
N LEU A 245 -15.64 -1.78 2.05
CA LEU A 245 -14.41 -2.42 2.51
C LEU A 245 -13.24 -2.13 1.57
N ASP A 246 -12.22 -1.41 2.06
CA ASP A 246 -10.97 -1.23 1.33
C ASP A 246 -10.27 -2.57 1.08
N VAL A 247 -9.74 -2.77 -0.11
CA VAL A 247 -9.05 -4.01 -0.49
C VAL A 247 -7.67 -4.08 0.15
N VAL A 248 -6.92 -2.98 0.16
CA VAL A 248 -5.52 -2.92 0.63
C VAL A 248 -5.45 -2.06 1.88
N MET A 249 -5.06 -2.65 3.00
CA MET A 249 -4.98 -1.98 4.30
C MET A 249 -3.75 -2.44 5.08
N GLY A 250 -3.35 -1.64 6.08
CA GLY A 250 -2.12 -1.88 6.81
C GLY A 250 -1.98 -3.22 7.53
N GLN A 251 -2.95 -3.55 8.40
CA GLN A 251 -2.88 -4.73 9.29
C GLN A 251 -3.48 -5.99 8.66
N MET A 252 -4.75 -5.91 8.22
CA MET A 252 -5.44 -6.99 7.52
C MET A 252 -6.14 -6.43 6.29
N ASN A 253 -5.80 -6.98 5.12
CA ASN A 253 -6.41 -6.62 3.85
C ASN A 253 -7.90 -7.03 3.79
N GLY A 254 -8.66 -6.30 2.98
CA GLY A 254 -10.11 -6.47 2.87
C GLY A 254 -10.54 -7.80 2.27
N ASP A 255 -9.74 -8.40 1.37
CA ASP A 255 -10.04 -9.71 0.80
C ASP A 255 -9.95 -10.83 1.85
N LEU A 256 -8.98 -10.74 2.77
CA LEU A 256 -8.86 -11.64 3.91
C LEU A 256 -9.97 -11.39 4.94
N ALA A 257 -10.31 -10.12 5.20
CA ALA A 257 -11.41 -9.76 6.08
C ALA A 257 -12.76 -10.27 5.53
N LEU A 258 -13.01 -10.12 4.23
CA LEU A 258 -14.20 -10.65 3.56
C LEU A 258 -14.29 -12.17 3.71
N ALA A 259 -13.19 -12.88 3.49
CA ALA A 259 -13.16 -14.34 3.63
C ALA A 259 -13.53 -14.77 5.06
N LYS A 260 -13.01 -14.06 6.08
CA LYS A 260 -13.37 -14.31 7.49
C LYS A 260 -14.82 -13.97 7.79
N ILE A 261 -15.31 -12.81 7.34
CA ILE A 261 -16.71 -12.39 7.50
C ILE A 261 -17.67 -13.44 6.92
N ARG A 262 -17.35 -13.99 5.74
CA ARG A 262 -18.14 -15.05 5.09
C ARG A 262 -18.02 -16.39 5.81
N ALA A 263 -16.83 -16.75 6.30
CA ALA A 263 -16.62 -17.96 7.09
C ALA A 263 -17.41 -17.92 8.42
N ASP A 264 -17.57 -16.74 9.02
CA ASP A 264 -18.40 -16.51 10.21
C ASP A 264 -19.92 -16.51 9.89
N GLY A 265 -20.29 -16.78 8.62
CA GLY A 265 -21.68 -16.93 8.19
C GLY A 265 -22.40 -15.63 7.86
N SER A 266 -21.73 -14.47 7.94
CA SER A 266 -22.34 -13.19 7.62
C SER A 266 -22.56 -13.02 6.12
N LYS A 267 -23.79 -12.65 5.75
CA LYS A 267 -24.20 -12.35 4.38
C LYS A 267 -24.37 -10.85 4.13
N VAL A 268 -23.78 -10.01 4.98
CA VAL A 268 -23.86 -8.56 4.80
C VAL A 268 -23.44 -8.18 3.37
N PRO A 269 -24.22 -7.34 2.67
CA PRO A 269 -23.83 -6.74 1.40
C PRO A 269 -22.51 -6.00 1.53
N VAL A 270 -21.53 -6.33 0.67
CA VAL A 270 -20.18 -5.73 0.72
C VAL A 270 -19.87 -5.09 -0.62
N VAL A 271 -19.51 -3.81 -0.61
CA VAL A 271 -18.91 -3.13 -1.75
C VAL A 271 -17.43 -2.96 -1.47
N MET A 272 -16.60 -3.56 -2.32
CA MET A 272 -15.15 -3.43 -2.21
C MET A 272 -14.71 -2.08 -2.77
N LEU A 273 -13.80 -1.40 -2.09
CA LEU A 273 -13.14 -0.20 -2.57
C LEU A 273 -11.70 -0.54 -2.92
N SER A 274 -11.23 -0.20 -4.12
CA SER A 274 -9.91 -0.64 -4.56
C SER A 274 -9.12 0.44 -5.25
N SER A 275 -7.84 0.52 -4.90
CA SER A 275 -6.83 1.29 -5.64
C SER A 275 -6.15 0.46 -6.74
N ILE A 276 -6.44 -0.84 -6.82
CA ILE A 276 -5.81 -1.81 -7.73
C ILE A 276 -6.81 -2.44 -8.68
N THR A 277 -6.34 -2.74 -9.88
CA THR A 277 -7.10 -3.37 -10.97
C THR A 277 -6.75 -4.85 -11.19
N ASP A 278 -6.16 -5.52 -10.19
CA ASP A 278 -5.85 -6.95 -10.32
C ASP A 278 -7.12 -7.78 -10.50
N GLN A 279 -7.25 -8.40 -11.68
CA GLN A 279 -8.39 -9.23 -12.04
C GLN A 279 -8.49 -10.50 -11.21
N VAL A 280 -7.37 -11.06 -10.73
CA VAL A 280 -7.38 -12.29 -9.92
C VAL A 280 -7.99 -12.00 -8.56
N LEU A 281 -7.54 -10.92 -7.91
CA LEU A 281 -8.12 -10.45 -6.66
C LEU A 281 -9.59 -10.05 -6.80
N ILE A 282 -9.94 -9.31 -7.86
CA ILE A 282 -11.33 -8.95 -8.14
C ILE A 282 -12.19 -10.21 -8.26
N LYS A 283 -11.80 -11.18 -9.09
CA LYS A 283 -12.52 -12.46 -9.24
C LYS A 283 -12.62 -13.25 -7.93
N ARG A 284 -11.57 -13.20 -7.10
CA ARG A 284 -11.59 -13.83 -5.78
C ARG A 284 -12.64 -13.19 -4.87
N CYS A 285 -12.72 -11.86 -4.82
CA CYS A 285 -13.77 -11.17 -4.06
C CYS A 285 -15.17 -11.42 -4.65
N GLU A 286 -15.31 -11.40 -5.98
CA GLU A 286 -16.57 -11.72 -6.67
C GLU A 286 -17.11 -13.11 -6.31
N SER A 287 -16.23 -14.13 -6.30
CA SER A 287 -16.60 -15.50 -5.92
C SER A 287 -17.13 -15.63 -4.49
N GLN A 288 -16.90 -14.63 -3.64
CA GLN A 288 -17.39 -14.56 -2.25
C GLN A 288 -18.72 -13.78 -2.11
N GLY A 289 -19.34 -13.40 -3.22
CA GLY A 289 -20.66 -12.76 -3.24
C GLY A 289 -20.61 -11.32 -2.70
N ILE A 290 -19.69 -10.51 -3.22
CA ILE A 290 -19.74 -9.06 -3.02
C ILE A 290 -20.89 -8.45 -3.80
N SER A 291 -21.40 -7.32 -3.31
CA SER A 291 -22.45 -6.52 -3.93
C SER A 291 -21.90 -5.47 -4.88
N GLY A 292 -20.59 -5.36 -5.07
CA GLY A 292 -20.02 -4.49 -6.09
C GLY A 292 -18.60 -4.05 -5.79
N PHE A 293 -18.03 -3.31 -6.72
CA PHE A 293 -16.63 -2.89 -6.68
C PHE A 293 -16.50 -1.44 -7.15
N ILE A 294 -15.83 -0.58 -6.37
CA ILE A 294 -15.58 0.83 -6.71
C ILE A 294 -14.07 1.07 -6.77
N PHE A 295 -13.60 1.65 -7.87
CA PHE A 295 -12.21 2.05 -8.00
C PHE A 295 -11.95 3.44 -7.41
N LYS A 296 -10.85 3.57 -6.65
CA LYS A 296 -10.32 4.82 -6.12
C LYS A 296 -9.39 5.49 -7.14
N PRO A 297 -9.30 6.83 -7.17
CA PRO A 297 -9.98 7.78 -6.30
C PRO A 297 -11.43 8.06 -6.72
N ILE A 298 -12.33 8.20 -5.75
CA ILE A 298 -13.69 8.70 -5.98
C ILE A 298 -13.61 10.23 -6.07
N LYS A 299 -13.95 10.80 -7.24
CA LYS A 299 -13.88 12.25 -7.45
C LYS A 299 -14.87 12.98 -6.55
N ALA A 300 -14.46 14.14 -6.03
CA ALA A 300 -15.24 14.89 -5.05
C ALA A 300 -16.57 15.43 -5.61
N ASP A 301 -16.61 15.75 -6.90
CA ASP A 301 -17.76 16.30 -7.63
C ASP A 301 -18.85 15.26 -7.96
N THR A 302 -18.50 13.97 -7.99
CA THR A 302 -19.38 12.86 -8.39
C THR A 302 -19.50 11.77 -7.33
N GLY A 303 -18.90 11.97 -6.16
CA GLY A 303 -18.76 10.92 -5.15
C GLY A 303 -20.08 10.43 -4.58
N ALA A 304 -21.03 11.32 -4.32
CA ALA A 304 -22.36 10.94 -3.83
C ALA A 304 -23.12 10.15 -4.90
N GLU A 305 -23.10 10.58 -6.15
CA GLU A 305 -23.77 9.92 -7.27
C GLU A 305 -23.20 8.51 -7.51
N VAL A 306 -21.88 8.37 -7.46
CA VAL A 306 -21.21 7.06 -7.57
C VAL A 306 -21.65 6.15 -6.43
N ILE A 307 -21.50 6.58 -5.17
CA ILE A 307 -21.85 5.77 -3.99
C ILE A 307 -23.32 5.35 -4.02
N LYS A 308 -24.22 6.26 -4.41
CA LYS A 308 -25.66 5.98 -4.53
C LYS A 308 -25.98 4.79 -5.43
N GLN A 309 -25.20 4.56 -6.49
CA GLN A 309 -25.43 3.43 -7.41
C GLN A 309 -25.19 2.07 -6.75
N TYR A 310 -24.38 2.02 -5.69
CA TYR A 310 -23.99 0.80 -5.01
C TYR A 310 -24.76 0.54 -3.72
N LEU A 311 -25.50 1.51 -3.18
CA LEU A 311 -26.33 1.37 -1.98
C LEU A 311 -27.61 0.60 -2.27
N LYS A 312 -27.46 -0.65 -2.70
CA LYS A 312 -28.55 -1.55 -3.06
C LYS A 312 -28.41 -2.91 -2.37
N ILE A 313 -29.53 -3.51 -2.03
CA ILE A 313 -29.63 -4.81 -1.35
C ILE A 313 -30.61 -5.71 -2.10
N ALA A 314 -30.42 -7.02 -1.91
CA ALA A 314 -31.17 -8.08 -2.62
C ALA A 314 -32.68 -7.95 -2.46
#